data_AF-A0A3D1IZS1-F1
#
_entry.id   AF-A0A3D1IZS1-F1
#
_cell.length_a   1.000
_cell.length_b   1.000
_cell.length_c   1.000
_cell.angle_alpha   90.00
_cell.angle_beta   90.00
_cell.angle_gamma   90.00
#
_symmetry.space_group_name_H-M   'P 1'
#
loop_
_entity.id
_entity.type
_entity.pdbx_description
1 polymer ?
#
loop_
_entity_poly.entity_id
_entity_poly.type
_entity_poly.pdbx_seq_one_letter_code
_entity_poly.pdbx_strand_id
1 'polypeptide(L)' 'RRLLADFQVVVVPDGRGDFEHNAAILVVDQHGRLVRIFDYGEQQLALDYARYLANGISR' A
#
# COMPACT_ATOMS: atom_id res chain seq x y z
N ARG A 1 -12.76 0.56 -10.80
CA ARG A 1 -12.27 -0.84 -10.70
C ARG A 1 -10.84 -1.01 -11.20
N ARG A 2 -10.42 -0.36 -12.31
CA ARG A 2 -9.06 -0.49 -12.86
C ARG A 2 -7.94 -0.10 -11.87
N LEU A 3 -8.10 1.03 -11.17
CA LEU A 3 -7.13 1.48 -10.16
C LEU A 3 -6.82 0.39 -9.11
N LEU A 4 -7.84 -0.17 -8.46
CA LEU A 4 -7.64 -1.20 -7.44
C LEU A 4 -6.97 -2.47 -8.00
N ALA A 5 -7.34 -2.87 -9.22
CA ALA A 5 -6.74 -4.02 -9.90
C ALA A 5 -5.26 -3.78 -10.24
N ASP A 6 -4.92 -2.58 -10.72
CA ASP A 6 -3.54 -2.19 -11.03
C ASP A 6 -2.66 -2.16 -9.76
N PHE A 7 -3.28 -1.91 -8.60
CA PHE A 7 -2.64 -1.94 -7.29
C PHE A 7 -2.85 -3.27 -6.52
N GLN A 8 -3.39 -4.30 -7.17
CA GLN A 8 -3.65 -5.64 -6.61
C GLN A 8 -4.50 -5.64 -5.33
N VAL A 9 -5.32 -4.61 -5.12
CA VAL A 9 -6.25 -4.53 -4.00
C VAL A 9 -7.50 -5.36 -4.32
N VAL A 10 -7.71 -6.43 -3.54
CA VAL A 10 -8.90 -7.28 -3.64
C VAL A 10 -9.98 -6.73 -2.72
N VAL A 11 -11.16 -6.51 -3.27
CA VAL A 11 -12.32 -6.06 -2.52
C VAL A 11 -13.15 -7.29 -2.14
N VAL A 12 -13.21 -7.60 -0.84
CA VAL A 12 -14.05 -8.68 -0.31
C VAL A 12 -15.36 -8.09 0.22
N PRO A 13 -16.52 -8.48 -0.32
CA PRO A 13 -17.82 -8.01 0.18
C PRO A 13 -18.12 -8.57 1.57
N ASP A 14 -18.65 -7.75 2.48
CA ASP A 14 -19.00 -8.17 3.85
C ASP A 14 -20.38 -8.85 3.97
N GLY A 15 -21.12 -8.95 2.85
CA GLY A 15 -22.47 -9.52 2.80
C GLY A 15 -23.58 -8.63 3.35
N ARG A 16 -23.28 -7.41 3.82
CA ARG A 16 -24.22 -6.41 4.36
C ARG A 16 -24.27 -5.12 3.54
N GLY A 17 -23.47 -5.04 2.49
CA GLY A 17 -23.42 -3.89 1.58
C GLY A 17 -22.24 -2.96 1.85
N ASP A 18 -21.33 -3.36 2.75
CA ASP A 18 -20.08 -2.68 3.04
C ASP A 18 -18.88 -3.56 2.62
N PHE A 19 -17.67 -3.10 2.87
CA PHE A 19 -16.45 -3.88 2.66
C PHE A 19 -15.74 -4.09 3.98
N GLU A 20 -15.25 -5.31 4.23
CA GLU A 20 -14.32 -5.53 5.34
C GLU A 20 -13.12 -4.58 5.16
N HIS A 21 -12.67 -3.96 6.26
CA HIS A 21 -11.67 -2.88 6.31
C HIS A 21 -10.44 -3.06 5.39
N ASN A 22 -10.56 -2.71 4.10
CA ASN A 22 -9.50 -2.84 3.10
C ASN A 22 -8.61 -1.59 3.06
N ALA A 23 -8.27 -1.04 4.23
CA ALA A 23 -7.36 0.08 4.30
C ALA A 23 -5.92 -0.45 4.27
N ALA A 24 -5.20 -0.12 3.22
CA ALA A 24 -3.79 -0.47 3.04
C ALA A 24 -2.98 0.79 2.72
N ILE A 25 -1.72 0.80 3.13
CA ILE A 25 -0.76 1.84 2.79
C ILE A 25 0.16 1.30 1.71
N LEU A 26 0.19 2.00 0.58
CA LEU A 26 0.98 1.63 -0.58
C LEU A 26 2.23 2.51 -0.63
N VAL A 27 3.41 1.89 -0.69
CA VAL A 27 4.68 2.61 -0.88
C VAL A 27 5.13 2.46 -2.32
N VAL A 28 5.25 3.60 -2.99
CA VAL A 28 5.70 3.73 -4.38
C VAL A 28 7.07 4.41 -4.41
N ASP A 29 8.02 3.87 -5.17
CA ASP A 29 9.36 4.44 -5.29
C ASP A 29 9.40 5.66 -6.24
N GLN A 30 10.57 6.29 -6.33
CA GLN A 30 10.81 7.47 -7.19
C GLN A 30 10.61 7.20 -8.69
N HIS A 31 10.60 5.94 -9.12
CA HIS A 31 10.34 5.53 -10.50
C HIS A 31 8.87 5.20 -10.75
N GLY A 32 7.99 5.42 -9.76
CA GLY A 32 6.57 5.14 -9.86
C GLY A 32 6.22 3.67 -9.68
N ARG A 33 7.10 2.84 -9.11
CA ARG A 33 6.86 1.41 -8.90
C ARG A 33 6.31 1.15 -7.51
N LEU A 34 5.22 0.39 -7.41
CA LEU A 34 4.75 -0.15 -6.12
C LEU A 34 5.78 -1.17 -5.61
N VAL A 35 6.41 -0.88 -4.48
CA VAL A 35 7.50 -1.70 -3.93
C VAL A 35 7.09 -2.45 -2.66
N ARG A 36 6.06 -1.97 -1.96
CA ARG A 36 5.47 -2.67 -0.80
C ARG A 36 4.06 -2.15 -0.48
N ILE A 37 3.25 -3.03 0.12
CA ILE A 37 1.93 -2.74 0.69
C ILE A 37 2.00 -3.07 2.18
N PHE A 38 1.37 -2.25 3.01
CA PHE A 38 1.28 -2.40 4.47
C PHE A 38 -0.17 -2.37 4.91
N ASP A 39 -0.47 -3.05 6.01
CA ASP A 39 -1.80 -2.98 6.62
C ASP A 39 -2.03 -1.61 7.27
N TYR A 40 -3.30 -1.25 7.46
CA TYR A 40 -3.68 0.02 8.08
C TYR A 40 -3.00 0.24 9.44
N GLY A 41 -2.78 -0.79 10.25
CA GLY A 41 -2.14 -0.69 11.56
C GLY A 41 -0.61 -0.49 11.54
N GLU A 42 0.00 -0.49 10.36
CA GLU A 42 1.46 -0.48 10.18
C GLU A 42 1.97 0.87 9.67
N GLN A 43 1.29 1.98 9.97
CA GLN A 43 1.60 3.28 9.36
C GLN A 43 3.03 3.74 9.64
N GLN A 44 3.52 3.52 10.86
CA GLN A 44 4.89 3.88 11.23
C GLN A 44 5.92 3.04 10.46
N LEU A 45 5.66 1.74 10.30
CA LEU A 45 6.54 0.84 9.55
C LEU A 45 6.59 1.22 8.07
N ALA A 46 5.45 1.60 7.48
CA ALA A 46 5.38 2.10 6.11
C ALA A 46 6.23 3.37 5.92
N LEU A 47 6.15 4.31 6.86
CA LEU A 47 6.93 5.55 6.83
C LEU A 47 8.43 5.27 6.96
N ASP A 48 8.83 4.40 7.89
CA ASP A 48 10.24 4.07 8.11
C ASP A 48 10.83 3.34 6.91
N TYR A 49 10.05 2.45 6.28
CA TYR A 49 10.44 1.81 5.03
C TYR A 49 10.62 2.81 3.88
N ALA A 50 9.69 3.78 3.73
CA ALA A 50 9.81 4.83 2.72
C ALA A 50 11.07 5.69 2.93
N ARG A 51 11.39 6.03 4.19
CA ARG A 51 12.64 6.75 4.54
C ARG A 51 13.88 5.91 4.25
N TYR A 52 13.85 4.61 4.54
CA TYR A 52 14.94 3.71 4.20
C TYR A 52 15.21 3.70 2.69
N LEU A 53 14.17 3.62 1.87
CA LEU A 53 14.32 3.70 0.41
C LEU A 53 14.89 5.05 -0.03
N ALA A 54 14.36 6.17 0.50
CA ALA A 54 14.85 7.50 0.15
C ALA A 54 16.33 7.72 0.49
N ASN A 55 16.81 7.11 1.57
CA ASN A 55 18.20 7.23 2.03
C ASN A 55 19.13 6.16 1.41
N GLY A 56 18.58 5.02 0.99
CA GLY A 56 19.33 3.87 0.45
C GLY A 56 19.54 3.89 -1.06
N ILE A 57 18.75 4.67 -1.81
CA ILE A 57 18.83 4.78 -3.29
C ILE A 57 19.95 5.75 -3.75
N SER A 58 20.66 6.42 -2.84
CA SER A 58 21.83 7.25 -3.14
C SER A 58 23.13 6.46 -3.42
N ARG A 59 23.05 5.20 -3.88
CA ARG A 59 24.20 4.43 -4.39
C ARG A 59 23.89 3.74 -5.69
#